data_AF-A0A2V8UCQ5-F1
#
_entry.id   AF-A0A2V8UCQ5-F1
#
_cell.length_a   1.000
_cell.length_b   1.000
_cell.length_c   1.000
_cell.angle_alpha   90.00
_cell.angle_beta   90.00
_cell.angle_gamma   90.00
#
_symmetry.space_group_name_H-M   'P 1'
#
loop_
_entity.id
_entity.type
_entity.pdbx_description
1 polymer ?
#
loop_
_entity_poly.entity_id
_entity_poly.type
_entity_poly.pdbx_seq_one_letter_code
_entity_poly.pdbx_strand_id
1 'polypeptide(L)'
;MAVILLTSPLWLPVVLILLVFKALIDGRPVLFRQVRLGRDGAPFVLYKITTTPADYRALPEDWTDHDFPPRTRFGQRLRRFDLDELPQLWNVLRGDMALVGPRPETSFHAARLEQDLPAFAERLAARPGLTGLAQVRGWRGDTSMARRLEADLEYLRERGLRLWLTILLRTIWVELEGRPDSVRHSVIVTSTGRRVMRSQSDFQNW
;
A
#
# COMPACT_ATOMS: atom_id res chain seq x y z
N MET A 1 -2.16 -8.86 -18.65
CA MET A 1 -1.03 -9.80 -18.60
C MET A 1 0.02 -9.52 -19.66
N ALA A 2 -0.32 -9.41 -20.95
CA ALA A 2 0.66 -9.20 -22.03
C ALA A 2 1.64 -8.04 -21.78
N VAL A 3 1.13 -6.87 -21.35
CA VAL A 3 1.97 -5.70 -21.02
C VAL A 3 3.00 -6.01 -19.94
N ILE A 4 2.63 -6.72 -18.87
CA ILE A 4 3.53 -7.02 -17.74
C ILE A 4 4.61 -8.03 -18.15
N LEU A 5 4.23 -9.03 -18.97
CA LEU A 5 5.17 -10.00 -19.51
C LEU A 5 6.16 -9.33 -20.48
N LEU A 6 5.65 -8.46 -21.36
CA LEU A 6 6.47 -7.71 -22.31
C LEU A 6 7.46 -6.78 -21.60
N THR A 7 7.06 -6.15 -20.49
CA THR A 7 7.95 -5.27 -19.71
C THR A 7 8.78 -6.02 -18.67
N SER A 8 8.59 -7.33 -18.50
CA SER A 8 9.31 -8.13 -17.50
C SER A 8 10.84 -8.10 -17.59
N PRO A 9 11.46 -8.01 -18.79
CA PRO A 9 12.92 -7.83 -18.86
C PRO A 9 13.42 -6.52 -18.25
N LEU A 10 12.56 -5.51 -18.09
CA LEU A 10 12.91 -4.23 -17.47
C LEU A 10 12.76 -4.27 -15.94
N TRP A 11 11.61 -4.73 -15.44
CA TRP A 11 11.33 -4.64 -14.00
C TRP A 11 11.86 -5.82 -13.19
N LEU A 12 12.02 -7.02 -13.78
CA LEU A 12 12.56 -8.18 -13.05
C LEU A 12 14.01 -7.96 -12.56
N PRO A 13 14.95 -7.45 -13.38
CA PRO A 13 16.29 -7.16 -12.90
C PRO A 13 16.30 -6.12 -11.78
N VAL A 14 15.46 -5.08 -11.88
CA VAL A 14 15.32 -4.05 -10.85
C VAL A 14 14.87 -4.68 -9.54
N VAL A 15 13.81 -5.50 -9.55
CA VAL A 15 13.34 -6.21 -8.35
C VAL A 15 14.46 -7.06 -7.75
N LEU A 16 15.16 -7.85 -8.57
CA LEU A 16 16.25 -8.71 -8.08
C LEU A 16 17.37 -7.90 -7.42
N ILE A 17 17.78 -6.80 -8.06
CA ILE A 17 18.78 -5.88 -7.50
C ILE A 17 18.30 -5.34 -6.16
N LEU A 18 17.08 -4.82 -6.06
CA LEU A 18 16.55 -4.27 -4.81
C LEU A 18 16.48 -5.32 -3.69
N LEU A 19 16.13 -6.57 -4.01
CA LEU A 19 16.13 -7.68 -3.05
C LEU A 19 17.55 -8.00 -2.55
N VAL A 20 18.55 -8.02 -3.44
CA VAL A 20 19.95 -8.22 -3.07
C VAL A 20 20.45 -7.07 -2.19
N PHE A 21 20.20 -5.82 -2.58
CA PHE A 21 20.57 -4.64 -1.78
C PHE A 21 19.90 -4.66 -0.40
N LYS A 22 18.61 -5.01 -0.32
CA LYS A 22 17.91 -5.18 0.96
C LYS A 22 18.61 -6.22 1.85
N ALA A 23 19.01 -7.35 1.28
CA ALA A 23 19.69 -8.42 2.01
C ALA A 23 21.07 -8.00 2.52
N LEU A 24 21.83 -7.25 1.71
CA LEU A 24 23.18 -6.81 2.05
C LEU A 24 23.21 -5.64 3.05
N ILE A 25 22.28 -4.70 2.94
CA ILE A 25 22.27 -3.47 3.77
C ILE A 25 21.49 -3.69 5.07
N ASP A 26 20.29 -4.27 4.98
CA ASP A 26 19.33 -4.31 6.09
C ASP A 26 19.05 -5.74 6.57
N GLY A 27 19.70 -6.77 6.00
CA GLY A 27 19.53 -8.16 6.39
C GLY A 27 18.17 -8.79 5.99
N ARG A 28 17.85 -9.92 6.62
CA ARG A 28 16.62 -10.71 6.39
C ARG A 28 15.55 -10.39 7.45
N PRO A 29 14.25 -10.54 7.14
CA PRO A 29 13.68 -10.99 5.86
C PRO A 29 13.75 -9.93 4.76
N VAL A 30 13.86 -10.40 3.51
CA VAL A 30 13.93 -9.55 2.31
C VAL A 30 12.55 -9.26 1.73
N LEU A 31 11.67 -10.26 1.77
CA LEU A 31 10.29 -10.16 1.31
C LEU A 31 9.33 -10.15 2.51
N PHE A 32 8.41 -9.20 2.48
CA PHE A 32 7.24 -9.14 3.32
C PHE A 32 6.07 -9.83 2.63
N ARG A 33 5.28 -10.59 3.40
CA ARG A 33 4.11 -11.33 2.93
C ARG A 33 2.94 -11.07 3.87
N GLN A 34 1.77 -10.77 3.31
CA GLN A 34 0.57 -10.54 4.11
C GLN A 34 -0.67 -11.04 3.38
N VAL A 35 -1.58 -11.71 4.10
CA VAL A 35 -2.87 -12.08 3.55
C VAL A 35 -3.76 -10.83 3.45
N ARG A 36 -4.38 -10.66 2.29
CA ARG A 36 -5.27 -9.55 1.97
C ARG A 36 -6.53 -10.07 1.27
N LEU A 37 -7.59 -9.27 1.29
CA LEU A 37 -8.83 -9.55 0.57
C LEU A 37 -8.70 -9.15 -0.90
N GLY A 38 -8.99 -10.10 -1.77
CA GLY A 38 -9.11 -9.95 -3.22
C GLY A 38 -10.55 -9.69 -3.66
N ARG A 39 -10.81 -9.98 -4.94
CA ARG A 39 -12.16 -9.89 -5.48
C ARG A 39 -13.09 -10.86 -4.73
N ASP A 40 -14.31 -10.42 -4.45
CA ASP A 40 -15.35 -11.19 -3.77
C ASP A 40 -14.91 -11.63 -2.35
N GLY A 41 -13.94 -10.93 -1.75
CA GLY A 41 -13.39 -11.26 -0.44
C GLY A 41 -12.41 -12.45 -0.44
N ALA A 42 -12.05 -13.00 -1.60
CA ALA A 42 -11.15 -14.15 -1.67
C ALA A 42 -9.74 -13.79 -1.13
N PRO A 43 -9.20 -14.52 -0.13
CA PRO A 43 -7.90 -14.19 0.43
C PRO A 43 -6.75 -14.50 -0.55
N PHE A 44 -5.77 -13.62 -0.60
CA PHE A 44 -4.52 -13.84 -1.35
C PHE A 44 -3.31 -13.31 -0.59
N VAL A 45 -2.12 -13.83 -0.89
CA VAL A 45 -0.85 -13.37 -0.30
C VAL A 45 -0.28 -12.23 -1.13
N LEU A 46 -0.21 -11.04 -0.54
CA LEU A 46 0.44 -9.86 -1.11
C LEU A 46 1.94 -9.85 -0.79
N TYR A 47 2.77 -9.52 -1.79
CA TYR A 47 4.23 -9.48 -1.66
C TYR A 47 4.77 -8.05 -1.69
N LYS A 48 5.73 -7.72 -0.80
CA LYS A 48 6.50 -6.47 -0.84
C LYS A 48 7.96 -6.71 -0.49
N ILE A 49 8.83 -5.76 -0.79
CA ILE A 49 10.18 -5.71 -0.20
C ILE A 49 10.04 -5.23 1.24
N THR A 50 10.69 -5.89 2.18
CA THR A 50 10.68 -5.48 3.58
C THR A 50 11.36 -4.12 3.73
N THR A 51 10.72 -3.15 4.39
CA THR A 51 11.31 -1.81 4.64
C THR A 51 11.71 -1.60 6.11
N THR A 52 11.55 -2.63 6.95
CA THR A 52 11.88 -2.62 8.37
C THR A 52 13.23 -3.25 8.65
N PRO A 53 13.85 -2.96 9.81
CA PRO A 53 15.04 -3.63 10.31
C PRO A 53 14.87 -5.17 10.43
N ALA A 54 15.99 -5.91 10.37
CA ALA A 54 16.03 -7.38 10.43
C ALA A 54 15.60 -7.98 11.78
N ASP A 55 15.83 -7.25 12.86
CA ASP A 55 15.48 -7.63 14.24
C ASP A 55 13.99 -7.44 14.55
N TYR A 56 13.21 -6.94 13.58
CA TYR A 56 11.80 -6.74 13.74
C TYR A 56 10.99 -8.04 13.61
N ARG A 57 10.18 -8.35 14.63
CA ARG A 57 9.18 -9.43 14.58
C ARG A 57 7.92 -8.98 13.84
N ALA A 58 7.32 -9.89 13.09
CA ALA A 58 6.05 -9.67 12.40
C ALA A 58 4.98 -9.14 13.37
N LEU A 59 4.25 -8.11 12.93
CA LEU A 59 3.13 -7.57 13.68
C LEU A 59 1.92 -8.51 13.64
N PRO A 60 1.08 -8.49 14.70
CA PRO A 60 -0.26 -9.09 14.65
C PRO A 60 -1.13 -8.43 13.57
N GLU A 61 -2.16 -9.13 13.08
CA GLU A 61 -2.96 -8.72 11.91
C GLU A 61 -3.71 -7.38 12.04
N ASP A 62 -3.84 -6.87 13.27
CA ASP A 62 -4.54 -5.65 13.68
C ASP A 62 -3.68 -4.38 13.69
N TRP A 63 -2.53 -4.43 13.05
CA TRP A 63 -1.56 -3.33 13.06
C TRP A 63 -1.96 -2.10 12.26
N THR A 64 -1.53 -0.93 12.73
CA THR A 64 -1.58 0.36 12.01
C THR A 64 -0.18 0.81 11.57
N ASP A 65 -0.06 1.71 10.58
CA ASP A 65 1.26 2.21 10.10
C ASP A 65 2.07 2.87 11.26
N HIS A 66 1.42 3.21 12.39
CA HIS A 66 2.05 3.69 13.64
C HIS A 66 2.69 2.59 14.50
N ASP A 67 2.32 1.32 14.32
CA ASP A 67 2.86 0.18 15.05
C ASP A 67 4.17 -0.34 14.42
N PHE A 68 4.57 0.23 13.28
CA PHE A 68 5.78 -0.13 12.57
C PHE A 68 7.03 0.50 13.20
N PRO A 69 8.15 -0.25 13.29
CA PRO A 69 9.42 0.28 13.70
C PRO A 69 9.87 1.33 12.69
N PRO A 70 10.76 2.24 13.10
CA PRO A 70 11.39 3.16 12.17
C PRO A 70 11.97 2.39 10.98
N ARG A 71 11.58 2.79 9.78
CA ARG A 71 12.07 2.21 8.53
C ARG A 71 13.59 2.42 8.42
N THR A 72 14.28 1.48 7.78
CA THR A 72 15.69 1.66 7.42
C THR A 72 15.83 2.80 6.41
N ARG A 73 17.02 3.41 6.30
CA ARG A 73 17.26 4.47 5.30
C ARG A 73 16.98 3.97 3.88
N PHE A 74 17.33 2.72 3.59
CA PHE A 74 17.01 2.08 2.32
C PHE A 74 15.50 1.87 2.17
N GLY A 75 14.82 1.36 3.20
CA GLY A 75 13.37 1.20 3.23
C GLY A 75 12.58 2.50 3.03
N GLN A 76 13.08 3.63 3.55
CA GLN A 76 12.50 4.96 3.31
C GLN A 76 12.57 5.33 1.82
N ARG A 77 13.73 5.14 1.18
CA ARG A 77 13.91 5.40 -0.26
C ARG A 77 13.05 4.48 -1.11
N LEU A 78 12.90 3.20 -0.75
CA LEU A 78 12.00 2.28 -1.45
C LEU A 78 10.56 2.80 -1.43
N ARG A 79 10.05 3.14 -0.24
CA ARG A 79 8.67 3.64 -0.05
C ARG A 79 8.40 4.98 -0.72
N ARG A 80 9.43 5.83 -0.83
CA ARG A 80 9.31 7.15 -1.48
C ARG A 80 8.87 7.03 -2.94
N PHE A 81 9.29 5.97 -3.62
CA PHE A 81 9.03 5.70 -5.03
C PHE A 81 8.25 4.39 -5.25
N ASP A 82 7.59 3.87 -4.21
CA ASP A 82 6.87 2.57 -4.23
C ASP A 82 7.66 1.37 -4.76
N LEU A 83 8.98 1.43 -4.69
CA LEU A 83 9.84 0.35 -5.18
C LEU A 83 9.69 -0.92 -4.33
N ASP A 84 9.23 -0.78 -3.08
CA ASP A 84 8.89 -1.93 -2.23
C ASP A 84 7.65 -2.68 -2.72
N GLU A 85 6.80 -2.07 -3.55
CA GLU A 85 5.57 -2.68 -4.07
C GLU A 85 5.76 -3.42 -5.38
N LEU A 86 6.92 -3.31 -6.05
CA LEU A 86 7.21 -4.01 -7.30
C LEU A 86 6.98 -5.53 -7.27
N PRO A 87 7.26 -6.27 -6.17
CA PRO A 87 6.93 -7.70 -6.09
C PRO A 87 5.44 -8.02 -6.29
N GLN A 88 4.53 -7.07 -6.08
CA GLN A 88 3.10 -7.25 -6.35
C GLN A 88 2.78 -7.44 -7.84
N LEU A 89 3.69 -7.11 -8.76
CA LEU A 89 3.53 -7.47 -10.18
C LEU A 89 3.37 -8.98 -10.37
N TRP A 90 3.95 -9.79 -9.48
CA TRP A 90 3.70 -11.23 -9.43
C TRP A 90 2.24 -11.57 -9.09
N ASN A 91 1.63 -10.85 -8.14
CA ASN A 91 0.20 -11.01 -7.84
C ASN A 91 -0.69 -10.68 -9.04
N VAL A 92 -0.31 -9.67 -9.82
CA VAL A 92 -1.03 -9.33 -11.05
C VAL A 92 -0.89 -10.42 -12.11
N LEU A 93 0.29 -11.02 -12.24
CA LEU A 93 0.52 -12.15 -13.16
C LEU A 93 -0.26 -13.41 -12.75
N ARG A 94 -0.38 -13.69 -11.45
CA ARG A 94 -1.19 -14.81 -10.94
C ARG A 94 -2.70 -14.58 -11.03
N GLY A 95 -3.13 -13.34 -11.27
CA GLY A 95 -4.54 -12.97 -11.35
C GLY A 95 -5.18 -12.62 -10.00
N ASP A 96 -4.41 -12.60 -8.91
CA ASP A 96 -4.86 -12.14 -7.59
C ASP A 96 -5.21 -10.65 -7.62
N MET A 97 -4.41 -9.87 -8.36
CA MET A 97 -4.51 -8.42 -8.50
C MET A 97 -4.67 -7.99 -9.96
N ALA A 98 -5.04 -6.74 -10.17
CA ALA A 98 -5.00 -6.02 -11.42
C ALA A 98 -3.98 -4.88 -11.36
N LEU A 99 -3.62 -4.29 -12.51
CA LEU A 99 -2.80 -3.07 -12.51
C LEU A 99 -3.55 -1.89 -11.89
N VAL A 100 -4.84 -1.75 -12.20
CA VAL A 100 -5.70 -0.68 -11.72
C VAL A 100 -6.89 -1.29 -10.97
N GLY A 101 -7.17 -0.79 -9.78
CA GLY A 101 -8.28 -1.22 -8.93
C GLY A 101 -8.17 -0.67 -7.50
N PRO A 102 -9.15 -0.96 -6.63
CA PRO A 102 -9.10 -0.59 -5.22
C PRO A 102 -7.88 -1.19 -4.52
N ARG A 103 -7.28 -0.48 -3.56
CA ARG A 103 -6.12 -1.02 -2.82
C ARG A 103 -6.57 -2.15 -1.86
N PRO A 104 -5.89 -3.30 -1.80
CA PRO A 104 -6.32 -4.44 -0.99
C PRO A 104 -6.17 -4.19 0.52
N GLU A 105 -7.15 -4.62 1.33
CA GLU A 105 -7.12 -4.53 2.80
C GLU A 105 -7.03 -5.91 3.46
N THR A 106 -6.58 -5.95 4.72
CA THR A 106 -6.64 -7.18 5.53
C THR A 106 -8.08 -7.51 5.88
N SER A 107 -8.37 -8.79 6.16
CA SER A 107 -9.69 -9.20 6.67
C SER A 107 -10.07 -8.43 7.93
N PHE A 108 -9.13 -8.28 8.86
CA PHE A 108 -9.31 -7.54 10.10
C PHE A 108 -9.69 -6.07 9.87
N HIS A 109 -8.94 -5.34 9.03
CA HIS A 109 -9.28 -3.93 8.74
C HIS A 109 -10.56 -3.80 7.95
N ALA A 110 -10.82 -4.69 6.99
CA ALA A 110 -12.04 -4.67 6.22
C ALA A 110 -13.28 -4.82 7.12
N ALA A 111 -13.27 -5.79 8.03
CA ALA A 111 -14.38 -6.01 8.96
C ALA A 111 -14.64 -4.78 9.85
N ARG A 112 -13.57 -4.12 10.32
CA ARG A 112 -13.70 -2.87 11.11
C ARG A 112 -14.23 -1.72 10.27
N LEU A 113 -13.70 -1.53 9.07
CA LEU A 113 -14.11 -0.45 8.17
C LEU A 113 -15.54 -0.62 7.67
N GLU A 114 -16.03 -1.85 7.52
CA GLU A 114 -17.41 -2.13 7.14
C GLU A 114 -18.41 -1.74 8.23
N GLN A 115 -18.01 -1.80 9.52
CA GLN A 115 -18.82 -1.29 10.63
C GLN A 115 -18.97 0.24 10.56
N ASP A 116 -17.90 0.94 10.21
CA ASP A 116 -17.87 2.41 10.13
C ASP A 116 -18.41 2.95 8.79
N LEU A 117 -18.28 2.17 7.71
CA LEU A 117 -18.61 2.52 6.33
C LEU A 117 -19.40 1.37 5.68
N PRO A 118 -20.75 1.37 5.76
CA PRO A 118 -21.58 0.25 5.32
C PRO A 118 -21.38 -0.18 3.85
N ALA A 119 -20.96 0.74 2.97
CA ALA A 119 -20.68 0.46 1.56
C ALA A 119 -19.26 -0.11 1.31
N PHE A 120 -18.48 -0.38 2.36
CA PHE A 120 -17.07 -0.77 2.21
C PHE A 120 -16.90 -2.08 1.44
N ALA A 121 -17.78 -3.06 1.68
CA ALA A 121 -17.72 -4.37 1.01
C ALA A 121 -17.95 -4.28 -0.51
N GLU A 122 -18.69 -3.28 -1.00
CA GLU A 122 -18.97 -3.11 -2.42
C GLU A 122 -17.69 -3.01 -3.27
N ARG A 123 -16.63 -2.41 -2.71
CA ARG A 123 -15.34 -2.26 -3.41
C ARG A 123 -14.67 -3.61 -3.73
N LEU A 124 -15.03 -4.68 -3.03
CA LEU A 124 -14.53 -6.04 -3.27
C LEU A 124 -15.08 -6.65 -4.56
N ALA A 125 -16.05 -6.01 -5.24
CA ALA A 125 -16.54 -6.46 -6.55
C ALA A 125 -15.48 -6.32 -7.68
N ALA A 126 -14.39 -5.57 -7.46
CA ALA A 126 -13.25 -5.51 -8.37
C ALA A 126 -12.05 -6.29 -7.81
N ARG A 127 -11.18 -6.74 -8.72
CA ARG A 127 -9.84 -7.18 -8.31
C ARG A 127 -9.09 -5.98 -7.72
N PRO A 128 -8.35 -6.18 -6.62
CA PRO A 128 -7.52 -5.14 -6.07
C PRO A 128 -6.45 -4.69 -7.08
N GLY A 129 -6.10 -3.41 -7.02
CA GLY A 129 -5.13 -2.76 -7.91
C GLY A 129 -3.76 -2.57 -7.29
N LEU A 130 -2.72 -2.58 -8.12
CA LEU A 130 -1.40 -2.03 -7.77
C LEU A 130 -1.50 -0.50 -7.60
N THR A 131 -2.18 0.14 -8.54
CA THR A 131 -2.62 1.55 -8.46
C THR A 131 -4.15 1.64 -8.54
N GLY A 132 -4.72 2.80 -8.29
CA GLY A 132 -6.17 3.01 -8.22
C GLY A 132 -6.56 4.48 -8.22
N LEU A 133 -7.86 4.74 -8.35
CA LEU A 133 -8.38 6.11 -8.43
C LEU A 133 -8.15 6.89 -7.13
N ALA A 134 -8.41 6.27 -5.98
CA ALA A 134 -8.10 6.85 -4.67
C ALA A 134 -6.61 7.22 -4.57
N GLN A 135 -5.75 6.31 -5.03
CA GLN A 135 -4.31 6.46 -5.03
C GLN A 135 -3.83 7.65 -5.87
N VAL A 136 -4.32 7.85 -7.09
CA VAL A 136 -3.90 9.00 -7.94
C VAL A 136 -4.55 10.33 -7.55
N ARG A 137 -5.55 10.31 -6.68
CA ARG A 137 -6.16 11.50 -6.06
C ARG A 137 -5.48 11.92 -4.75
N GLY A 138 -4.41 11.22 -4.36
CA GLY A 138 -3.68 11.50 -3.12
C GLY A 138 -4.33 10.90 -1.87
N TRP A 139 -5.42 10.14 -1.99
CA TRP A 139 -6.05 9.45 -0.87
C TRP A 139 -5.27 8.16 -0.53
N ARG A 140 -4.07 8.29 0.04
CA ARG A 140 -3.16 7.19 0.45
C ARG A 140 -2.69 7.37 1.91
N GLY A 141 -2.19 6.32 2.57
CA GLY A 141 -1.60 6.40 3.92
C GLY A 141 -2.59 6.71 5.05
N ASP A 142 -2.46 7.87 5.70
CA ASP A 142 -3.29 8.31 6.84
C ASP A 142 -4.48 9.22 6.43
N THR A 143 -4.77 9.36 5.13
CA THR A 143 -5.94 10.12 4.67
C THR A 143 -7.27 9.44 5.00
N SER A 144 -8.37 10.21 4.97
CA SER A 144 -9.74 9.72 5.17
C SER A 144 -10.08 8.47 4.35
N MET A 145 -10.49 7.40 5.05
CA MET A 145 -10.94 6.16 4.42
C MET A 145 -12.27 6.34 3.67
N ALA A 146 -13.14 7.25 4.11
CA ALA A 146 -14.38 7.56 3.41
C ALA A 146 -14.10 8.09 1.99
N ARG A 147 -13.15 9.04 1.85
CA ARG A 147 -12.75 9.56 0.52
C ARG A 147 -12.09 8.49 -0.36
N ARG A 148 -11.38 7.53 0.23
CA ARG A 148 -10.85 6.37 -0.50
C ARG A 148 -11.98 5.51 -1.03
N LEU A 149 -12.94 5.18 -0.15
CA LEU A 149 -14.09 4.38 -0.52
C LEU A 149 -14.90 5.06 -1.62
N GLU A 150 -15.18 6.36 -1.52
CA GLU A 150 -15.86 7.12 -2.58
C GLU A 150 -15.16 6.98 -3.94
N ALA A 151 -13.83 7.12 -3.96
CA ALA A 151 -13.04 6.96 -5.18
C ALA A 151 -13.00 5.50 -5.67
N ASP A 152 -13.01 4.51 -4.79
CA ASP A 152 -13.08 3.10 -5.16
C ASP A 152 -14.46 2.75 -5.76
N LEU A 153 -15.55 3.28 -5.20
CA LEU A 153 -16.90 3.12 -5.72
C LEU A 153 -17.11 3.90 -7.03
N GLU A 154 -16.50 5.07 -7.19
CA GLU A 154 -16.47 5.79 -8.47
C GLU A 154 -15.74 4.98 -9.53
N TYR A 155 -14.59 4.41 -9.19
CA TYR A 155 -13.88 3.51 -10.10
C TYR A 155 -14.75 2.32 -10.52
N LEU A 156 -15.49 1.70 -9.60
CA LEU A 156 -16.40 0.61 -9.95
C LEU A 156 -17.51 1.02 -10.91
N ARG A 157 -18.08 2.22 -10.75
CA ARG A 157 -19.15 2.77 -11.58
C ARG A 157 -18.67 3.17 -12.98
N GLU A 158 -17.49 3.77 -13.06
CA GLU A 158 -16.98 4.41 -14.28
C GLU A 158 -15.85 3.65 -14.97
N ARG A 159 -15.47 2.46 -14.46
CA ARG A 159 -14.38 1.66 -15.02
C ARG A 159 -14.57 1.44 -16.52
N GLY A 160 -13.61 1.93 -17.27
CA GLY A 160 -13.52 1.79 -18.72
C GLY A 160 -12.11 2.13 -19.17
N LEU A 161 -11.83 1.92 -20.45
CA LEU A 161 -10.48 2.10 -21.00
C LEU A 161 -9.91 3.51 -20.75
N ARG A 162 -10.76 4.54 -20.87
CA ARG A 162 -10.37 5.94 -20.64
C ARG A 162 -9.89 6.16 -19.21
N LEU A 163 -10.73 5.85 -18.21
CA LEU A 163 -10.38 6.00 -16.80
C LEU A 163 -9.15 5.15 -16.43
N TRP A 164 -9.06 3.93 -16.97
CA TRP A 164 -7.93 3.04 -16.76
C TRP A 164 -6.61 3.67 -17.25
N LEU A 165 -6.58 4.21 -18.47
CA LEU A 165 -5.41 4.90 -19.02
C LEU A 165 -5.08 6.17 -18.24
N THR A 166 -6.10 6.96 -17.85
CA THR A 166 -5.91 8.16 -17.03
C THR A 166 -5.24 7.82 -15.70
N ILE A 167 -5.68 6.76 -15.01
CA ILE A 167 -5.08 6.33 -13.74
C ILE A 167 -3.63 5.90 -13.96
N LEU A 168 -3.31 5.15 -15.01
CA LEU A 168 -1.93 4.74 -15.28
C LEU A 168 -1.00 5.93 -15.56
N LEU A 169 -1.43 6.87 -16.42
CA LEU A 169 -0.63 8.05 -16.74
C LEU A 169 -0.41 8.93 -15.50
N ARG A 170 -1.45 9.15 -14.71
CA ARG A 170 -1.34 9.89 -13.44
C ARG A 170 -0.45 9.16 -12.42
N THR A 171 -0.47 7.83 -12.41
CA THR A 171 0.41 7.05 -11.54
C THR A 171 1.87 7.32 -11.86
N ILE A 172 2.26 7.30 -13.14
CA ILE A 172 3.64 7.61 -13.54
C ILE A 172 4.07 8.98 -13.02
N TRP A 173 3.21 9.99 -13.16
CA TRP A 173 3.50 11.34 -12.65
C TRP A 173 3.67 11.37 -11.13
N VAL A 174 2.72 10.79 -10.39
CA VAL A 174 2.75 10.75 -8.91
C VAL A 174 3.99 10.01 -8.38
N GLU A 175 4.39 8.90 -9.01
CA GLU A 175 5.57 8.15 -8.57
C GLU A 175 6.88 8.88 -8.90
N LEU A 176 6.94 9.65 -10.00
CA LEU A 176 8.13 10.43 -10.37
C LEU A 176 8.36 11.65 -9.46
N GLU A 177 7.27 12.31 -9.05
CA GLU A 177 7.34 13.41 -8.07
C GLU A 177 7.90 12.90 -6.73
N GLY A 178 7.65 11.63 -6.43
CA GLY A 178 8.09 10.95 -5.23
C GLY A 178 7.32 11.45 -4.01
N ARG A 179 7.21 10.60 -3.00
CA ARG A 179 6.46 10.95 -1.80
C ARG A 179 7.32 11.79 -0.85
N PRO A 180 6.75 12.82 -0.20
CA PRO A 180 7.40 13.42 0.94
C PRO A 180 7.59 12.35 2.03
N ASP A 181 8.74 12.37 2.71
CA ASP A 181 8.98 11.48 3.84
C ASP A 181 7.84 11.68 4.86
N SER A 182 7.20 10.58 5.28
CA SER A 182 6.21 10.64 6.36
C SER A 182 6.90 11.29 7.56
N VAL A 183 6.40 12.44 8.01
CA VAL A 183 6.95 13.18 9.13
C VAL A 183 7.18 12.23 10.30
N ARG A 184 8.38 12.28 10.89
CA ARG A 184 8.67 11.58 12.14
C ARG A 184 7.64 12.03 13.18
N HIS A 185 6.65 11.20 13.46
CA HIS A 185 5.91 11.35 14.71
C HIS A 185 6.87 10.92 15.82
N SER A 186 7.55 11.90 16.43
CA SER A 186 8.34 11.68 17.63
C SER A 186 7.39 11.20 18.72
N VAL A 187 7.44 9.91 19.04
CA VAL A 187 6.87 9.39 20.28
C VAL A 187 7.70 10.00 21.41
N ILE A 188 7.24 11.11 21.99
CA ILE A 188 7.78 11.61 23.25
C ILE A 188 7.28 10.66 24.33
N VAL A 189 8.13 9.71 24.72
CA VAL A 189 7.92 8.92 25.94
C VAL A 189 8.16 9.86 27.12
N THR A 190 7.10 10.43 27.68
CA THR A 190 7.20 11.15 28.96
C THR A 190 7.46 10.16 30.09
N SER A 191 8.23 10.57 31.09
CA SER A 191 8.75 9.73 32.19
C SER A 191 7.67 9.17 33.15
N THR A 192 6.39 9.26 32.79
CA THR A 192 5.24 8.89 33.65
C THR A 192 4.46 7.68 33.13
N GLY A 193 4.97 6.94 32.14
CA GLY A 193 4.39 5.65 31.72
C GLY A 193 3.01 5.71 31.04
N ARG A 194 2.44 6.91 30.83
CA ARG A 194 1.23 7.11 30.01
C ARG A 194 1.61 7.54 28.60
N ARG A 195 1.31 6.69 27.61
CA ARG A 195 1.31 7.07 26.20
C ARG A 195 0.20 8.11 25.99
N VAL A 196 0.56 9.36 25.76
CA VAL A 196 -0.39 10.39 25.30
C VAL A 196 -0.25 10.48 23.78
N MET A 197 -1.29 10.04 23.08
CA MET A 197 -1.40 10.14 21.63
C MET A 197 -1.96 11.53 21.30
N ARG A 198 -1.12 12.44 20.79
CA ARG A 198 -1.63 13.65 20.10
C ARG A 198 -1.80 13.29 18.62
N SER A 199 -3.03 12.92 18.27
CA SER A 199 -3.50 12.94 16.88
C SER A 199 -3.50 14.39 16.40
N GLN A 200 -2.86 14.69 15.28
CA GLN A 200 -3.07 15.94 14.54
C GLN A 200 -4.41 15.89 13.79
N SER A 201 -5.50 15.59 14.49
CA SER A 201 -6.87 15.85 14.04
C SER A 201 -7.26 17.32 14.17
N ASP A 202 -6.33 18.19 14.59
CA ASP A 202 -6.61 19.60 14.87
C ASP A 202 -6.17 20.57 13.76
N PHE A 203 -5.72 20.09 12.59
CA PHE A 203 -5.15 20.98 11.56
C PHE A 203 -5.63 20.80 10.12
N GLN A 204 -6.83 20.25 9.87
CA GLN A 204 -7.61 20.55 8.65
C GLN A 204 -9.12 20.41 8.92
N ASN A 205 -9.69 21.42 9.58
CA ASN A 205 -11.14 21.64 9.64
C ASN A 205 -11.55 22.50 8.44
N TRP A 206 -12.72 22.23 7.84
CA TRP A 206 -13.28 22.77 6.57
C TRP A 206 -12.91 22.00 5.29
#